data_AF-A0A7V1MPD1-F1
#
_entry.id   AF-A0A7V1MPD1-F1
#
_cell.length_a   1.000
_cell.length_b   1.000
_cell.length_c   1.000
_cell.angle_alpha   90.00
_cell.angle_beta   90.00
_cell.angle_gamma   90.00
#
_symmetry.space_group_name_H-M   'P 1'
#
loop_
_entity.id
_entity.type
_entity.pdbx_description
1 polymer ?
#
loop_
_entity_poly.entity_id
_entity_poly.type
_entity_poly.pdbx_seq_one_letter_code
_entity_poly.pdbx_strand_id
1 'polypeptide(L)'
;MAAPIAHIFCALSLLNAGKLTVTDKCAFVLGTSFPDIRYLGVIERNETHDAHVTWTDVEHAKSDFEKGRLLHAYLDIKREAYIVDNKLYDGMADTAYKTHILKFFEDTLLWKKIKTWDKICTYFDTILPEEQAFNIDPRHIHVWHSLLKKYVKQQPGPQDISHFLAYLSNIKLKEKNIIKYVIKKIKSIIINKIIYFKLSRDFKQLADNQKLQQKIMHFYDNIAKEF
;
A
#
# COMPACT_ATOMS: atom_id res chain seq x y z
N MET A 1 5.95 -7.06 0.49
CA MET A 1 5.44 -5.69 0.19
C MET A 1 4.33 -5.29 1.15
N ALA A 2 4.31 -4.06 1.64
CA ALA A 2 3.24 -3.56 2.50
C ALA A 2 2.04 -3.05 1.68
N ALA A 3 0.99 -2.58 2.35
CA ALA A 3 -0.15 -1.90 1.73
C ALA A 3 -0.10 -0.39 2.04
N PRO A 4 -0.91 0.47 1.37
CA PRO A 4 -0.72 1.92 1.42
C PRO A 4 -0.73 2.51 2.84
N ILE A 5 -1.61 2.06 3.72
CA ILE A 5 -1.67 2.62 5.09
C ILE A 5 -0.44 2.22 5.89
N ALA A 6 0.05 0.98 5.73
CA ALA A 6 1.28 0.54 6.35
C ALA A 6 2.50 1.38 5.94
N HIS A 7 2.64 1.72 4.65
CA HIS A 7 3.72 2.60 4.20
C HIS A 7 3.64 3.99 4.84
N ILE A 8 2.45 4.61 4.83
CA ILE A 8 2.22 5.92 5.44
C ILE A 8 2.49 5.85 6.95
N PHE A 9 2.03 4.80 7.63
CA PHE A 9 2.25 4.62 9.07
C PHE A 9 3.73 4.55 9.43
N CYS A 10 4.51 3.73 8.72
CA CYS A 10 5.94 3.62 8.96
C CYS A 10 6.66 4.94 8.71
N ALA A 11 6.32 5.62 7.60
CA ALA A 11 6.87 6.93 7.27
C ALA A 11 6.62 7.95 8.40
N LEU A 12 5.39 8.05 8.88
CA LEU A 12 5.05 8.95 9.99
C LEU A 12 5.72 8.55 11.31
N SER A 13 5.86 7.26 11.58
CA SER A 13 6.49 6.75 12.79
C SER A 13 7.97 7.13 12.84
N LEU A 14 8.69 7.04 11.72
CA LEU A 14 10.09 7.45 11.61
C LEU A 14 10.26 8.96 11.81
N LEU A 15 9.38 9.77 11.21
CA LEU A 15 9.39 11.23 11.42
C LEU A 15 9.12 11.59 12.88
N ASN A 16 8.11 10.99 13.50
CA ASN A 16 7.73 11.28 14.88
C ASN A 16 8.80 10.84 15.89
N ALA A 17 9.54 9.78 15.58
CA ALA A 17 10.65 9.30 16.40
C ALA A 17 11.96 10.09 16.18
N GLY A 18 11.99 11.05 15.24
CA GLY A 18 13.21 11.79 14.88
C GLY A 18 14.28 10.94 14.19
N LYS A 19 13.91 9.77 13.67
CA LYS A 19 14.82 8.85 12.96
C LYS A 19 15.05 9.24 11.51
N LEU A 20 14.16 10.06 10.98
CA LEU A 20 14.28 10.63 9.65
C LEU A 20 13.76 12.06 9.67
N THR A 21 14.44 12.94 8.95
CA THR A 21 14.05 14.35 8.81
C THR A 21 13.67 14.67 7.37
N VAL A 22 12.64 15.49 7.22
CA VAL A 22 12.12 15.95 5.93
C VAL A 22 11.73 17.41 6.05
N THR A 23 11.90 18.15 4.96
CA THR A 23 11.47 19.55 4.83
C THR A 23 10.05 19.66 4.29
N ASP A 24 9.65 18.75 3.41
CA ASP A 24 8.31 18.65 2.85
C ASP A 24 7.71 17.27 3.16
N LYS A 25 6.85 17.27 4.18
CA LYS A 25 6.13 16.07 4.62
C LYS A 25 5.09 15.59 3.57
N CYS A 26 4.52 16.50 2.78
CA CYS A 26 3.58 16.13 1.72
C CYS A 26 4.32 15.33 0.64
N ALA A 27 5.43 15.89 0.14
CA ALA A 27 6.27 15.24 -0.85
C ALA A 27 6.75 13.86 -0.39
N PHE A 28 7.23 13.77 0.86
CA PHE A 28 7.66 12.51 1.44
C PHE A 28 6.54 11.46 1.50
N VAL A 29 5.35 11.82 2.00
CA VAL A 29 4.23 10.87 2.08
C VAL A 29 3.76 10.43 0.69
N LEU A 30 3.65 11.34 -0.28
CA LEU A 30 3.32 11.00 -1.66
C LEU A 30 4.36 10.05 -2.26
N GLY A 31 5.65 10.30 -2.03
CA GLY A 31 6.74 9.42 -2.43
C GLY A 31 6.59 7.99 -1.88
N THR A 32 6.16 7.83 -0.62
CA THR A 32 5.95 6.49 -0.03
C THR A 32 4.79 5.70 -0.66
N SER A 33 3.89 6.37 -1.38
CA SER A 33 2.73 5.75 -2.01
C SER A 33 2.86 5.67 -3.54
N PHE A 34 3.78 6.42 -4.14
CA PHE A 34 3.94 6.52 -5.58
C PHE A 34 4.30 5.20 -6.28
N PRO A 35 5.24 4.37 -5.78
CA PRO A 35 5.72 3.21 -6.55
C PRO A 35 4.63 2.25 -7.02
N ASP A 36 3.56 2.13 -6.24
CA ASP A 36 2.43 1.25 -6.52
C ASP A 36 1.45 1.78 -7.58
N ILE A 37 1.67 2.99 -8.13
CA ILE A 37 0.95 3.49 -9.32
C ILE A 37 1.07 2.53 -10.51
N ARG A 38 2.12 1.71 -10.56
CA ARG A 38 2.32 0.62 -11.52
C ARG A 38 1.14 -0.34 -11.63
N TYR A 39 0.32 -0.47 -10.58
CA TYR A 39 -0.88 -1.32 -10.65
C TYR A 39 -1.92 -0.80 -11.65
N LEU A 40 -1.84 0.48 -12.05
CA LEU A 40 -2.61 1.03 -13.16
C LEU A 40 -2.09 0.57 -14.53
N GLY A 41 -0.97 -0.16 -14.60
CA GLY A 41 -0.38 -0.61 -15.87
C GLY A 41 0.15 0.53 -16.73
N VAL A 42 0.57 1.63 -16.10
CA VAL A 42 1.06 2.85 -16.76
C VAL A 42 2.58 3.00 -16.68
N ILE A 43 3.21 2.17 -15.85
CA ILE A 43 4.66 2.13 -15.61
C ILE A 43 5.04 0.75 -15.06
N GLU A 44 6.24 0.27 -15.36
CA GLU A 44 6.73 -1.02 -14.88
C GLU A 44 7.32 -0.94 -13.47
N ARG A 45 7.43 -2.10 -12.81
CA ARG A 45 7.92 -2.16 -11.41
C ARG A 45 9.35 -1.66 -11.27
N ASN A 46 10.24 -2.06 -12.18
CA ASN A 46 11.66 -1.72 -12.15
C ASN A 46 11.91 -0.22 -12.43
N GLU A 47 10.93 0.50 -12.94
CA GLU A 47 11.03 1.95 -13.14
C GLU A 47 10.71 2.71 -11.84
N THR A 48 9.93 2.13 -10.93
CA THR A 48 9.53 2.80 -9.68
C THR A 48 10.12 2.19 -8.41
N HIS A 49 10.62 0.95 -8.48
CA HIS A 49 11.20 0.21 -7.36
C HIS A 49 12.65 -0.15 -7.63
N ASP A 50 13.54 0.32 -6.77
CA ASP A 50 14.92 -0.15 -6.73
C ASP A 50 15.00 -1.47 -5.95
N ALA A 51 15.67 -2.48 -6.52
CA ALA A 51 15.68 -3.83 -5.97
C ALA A 51 16.56 -3.99 -4.72
N HIS A 52 17.49 -3.07 -4.49
CA HIS A 52 18.54 -3.17 -3.47
C HIS A 52 18.66 -1.90 -2.63
N VAL A 53 17.54 -1.32 -2.21
CA VAL A 53 17.54 -0.13 -1.36
C VAL A 53 18.08 -0.45 0.03
N THR A 54 19.02 0.36 0.47
CA THR A 54 19.56 0.38 1.84
C THR A 54 19.00 1.56 2.62
N TRP A 55 19.19 1.56 3.94
CA TRP A 55 18.80 2.72 4.76
C TRP A 55 19.61 3.98 4.39
N THR A 56 20.90 3.81 4.10
CA THR A 56 21.78 4.89 3.65
C THR A 56 21.24 5.57 2.39
N ASP A 57 20.65 4.81 1.46
CA ASP A 57 20.04 5.39 0.26
C ASP A 57 18.82 6.26 0.61
N VAL A 58 18.01 5.84 1.58
CA VAL A 58 16.88 6.63 2.09
C VAL A 58 17.38 7.94 2.70
N GLU A 59 18.37 7.89 3.58
CA GLU A 59 18.91 9.08 4.26
C GLU A 59 19.51 10.10 3.28
N HIS A 60 20.22 9.62 2.26
CA HIS A 60 20.93 10.46 1.28
C HIS A 60 20.11 10.74 0.01
N ALA A 61 18.81 10.45 0.02
CA ALA A 61 17.93 10.72 -1.09
C ALA A 61 17.93 12.22 -1.47
N LYS A 62 17.87 12.50 -2.77
CA LYS A 62 18.03 13.85 -3.33
C LYS A 62 16.87 14.80 -3.05
N SER A 63 15.70 14.26 -2.75
CA SER A 63 14.50 15.02 -2.41
C SER A 63 13.65 14.26 -1.40
N ASP A 64 12.72 14.94 -0.74
CA ASP A 64 11.81 14.30 0.20
C ASP A 64 10.86 13.32 -0.51
N PHE A 65 10.44 13.60 -1.75
CA PHE A 65 9.71 12.62 -2.57
C PHE A 65 10.53 11.34 -2.81
N GLU A 66 11.79 11.50 -3.24
CA GLU A 66 12.68 10.37 -3.51
C GLU A 66 12.97 9.56 -2.24
N LYS A 67 13.16 10.25 -1.12
CA LYS A 67 13.29 9.64 0.21
C LYS A 67 12.09 8.77 0.54
N GLY A 68 10.88 9.24 0.23
CA GLY A 68 9.65 8.48 0.39
C GLY A 68 9.60 7.25 -0.51
N ARG A 69 10.00 7.40 -1.78
CA ARG A 69 10.04 6.33 -2.78
C ARG A 69 11.02 5.21 -2.39
N LEU A 70 12.22 5.58 -1.94
CA LEU A 70 13.22 4.64 -1.46
C LEU A 70 12.76 3.97 -0.15
N LEU A 71 12.17 4.74 0.77
CA LEU A 71 11.60 4.17 2.00
C LEU A 71 10.51 3.12 1.69
N HIS A 72 9.67 3.34 0.68
CA HIS A 72 8.68 2.36 0.24
C HIS A 72 9.33 1.01 -0.10
N ALA A 73 10.34 1.02 -0.98
CA ALA A 73 11.05 -0.19 -1.41
C ALA A 73 11.80 -0.84 -0.25
N TYR A 74 12.43 -0.05 0.62
CA TYR A 74 13.10 -0.55 1.82
C TYR A 74 12.13 -1.26 2.77
N LEU A 75 10.98 -0.63 3.07
CA LEU A 75 9.97 -1.21 3.95
C LEU A 75 9.37 -2.49 3.36
N ASP A 76 9.22 -2.55 2.05
CA ASP A 76 8.77 -3.75 1.36
C ASP A 76 9.66 -4.96 1.64
N ILE A 77 10.99 -4.76 1.62
CA ILE A 77 12.01 -5.77 1.90
C ILE A 77 11.97 -6.17 3.39
N LYS A 78 12.03 -5.18 4.29
CA LYS A 78 12.06 -5.43 5.75
C LYS A 78 10.81 -6.11 6.26
N ARG A 79 9.64 -5.66 5.80
CA ARG A 79 8.37 -6.30 6.14
C ARG A 79 8.39 -7.75 5.69
N GLU A 80 8.77 -8.04 4.44
CA GLU A 80 8.76 -9.41 3.92
C GLU A 80 9.66 -10.34 4.74
N ALA A 81 10.88 -9.90 5.05
CA ALA A 81 11.81 -10.64 5.90
C ALA A 81 11.18 -10.94 7.28
N TYR A 82 10.64 -9.93 7.95
CA TYR A 82 9.99 -10.12 9.25
C TYR A 82 8.82 -11.11 9.20
N ILE A 83 7.96 -11.01 8.18
CA ILE A 83 6.80 -11.90 8.01
C ILE A 83 7.25 -13.37 7.88
N VAL A 84 8.29 -13.62 7.08
CA VAL A 84 8.84 -14.95 6.83
C VAL A 84 9.52 -15.50 8.10
N ASP A 85 10.41 -14.73 8.71
CA ASP A 85 11.18 -15.14 9.89
C ASP A 85 10.26 -15.45 11.09
N ASN A 86 9.19 -14.69 11.24
CA ASN A 86 8.23 -14.87 12.33
C ASN A 86 7.10 -15.87 12.00
N LYS A 87 7.14 -16.48 10.81
CA LYS A 87 6.17 -17.47 10.32
C LYS A 87 4.73 -16.96 10.39
N LEU A 88 4.50 -15.69 10.05
CA LEU A 88 3.15 -15.11 10.17
C LEU A 88 2.18 -15.71 9.16
N TYR A 89 2.72 -16.31 8.10
CA TYR A 89 1.96 -17.07 7.12
C TYR A 89 1.42 -18.41 7.65
N ASP A 90 2.04 -19.04 8.64
CA ASP A 90 1.67 -20.40 9.07
C ASP A 90 0.28 -20.46 9.73
N GLY A 91 -0.19 -19.34 10.28
CA GLY A 91 -1.51 -19.22 10.91
C GLY A 91 -2.66 -18.90 9.96
N MET A 92 -2.40 -18.85 8.64
CA MET A 92 -3.40 -18.42 7.64
C MET A 92 -3.71 -19.54 6.65
N ALA A 93 -4.93 -19.53 6.11
CA ALA A 93 -5.34 -20.45 5.06
C ALA A 93 -4.41 -20.34 3.84
N ASP A 94 -4.01 -21.50 3.30
CA ASP A 94 -3.16 -21.55 2.13
C ASP A 94 -3.97 -21.20 0.88
N THR A 95 -3.84 -19.95 0.44
CA THR A 95 -4.55 -19.42 -0.73
C THR A 95 -3.63 -18.55 -1.57
N ALA A 96 -3.93 -18.43 -2.87
CA ALA A 96 -3.25 -17.51 -3.77
C ALA A 96 -3.33 -16.03 -3.33
N TYR A 97 -4.22 -15.69 -2.40
CA TYR A 97 -4.43 -14.33 -1.89
C TYR A 97 -3.87 -14.11 -0.49
N LYS A 98 -3.25 -15.12 0.12
CA LYS A 98 -2.74 -15.09 1.50
C LYS A 98 -1.87 -13.85 1.79
N THR A 99 -0.99 -13.50 0.86
CA THR A 99 -0.14 -12.31 0.97
C THR A 99 -0.94 -11.01 0.94
N HIS A 100 -1.96 -10.89 0.09
CA HIS A 100 -2.82 -9.72 0.03
C HIS A 100 -3.68 -9.59 1.29
N ILE A 101 -4.29 -10.69 1.73
CA ILE A 101 -5.12 -10.74 2.94
C ILE A 101 -4.35 -10.17 4.13
N LEU A 102 -3.11 -10.64 4.35
CA LEU A 102 -2.29 -10.19 5.47
C LEU A 102 -1.99 -8.69 5.40
N LYS A 103 -1.56 -8.19 4.24
CA LYS A 103 -1.21 -6.77 4.03
C LYS A 103 -2.41 -5.85 4.30
N PHE A 104 -3.57 -6.19 3.76
CA PHE A 104 -4.76 -5.38 3.96
C PHE A 104 -5.33 -5.51 5.37
N PHE A 105 -5.11 -6.64 6.05
CA PHE A 105 -5.45 -6.78 7.46
C PHE A 105 -4.56 -5.87 8.33
N GLU A 106 -3.27 -5.80 8.06
CA GLU A 106 -2.36 -4.85 8.73
C GLU A 106 -2.84 -3.40 8.58
N ASP A 107 -3.22 -2.98 7.37
CA ASP A 107 -3.79 -1.65 7.11
C ASP A 107 -4.99 -1.36 8.02
N THR A 108 -5.88 -2.34 8.28
CA THR A 108 -7.02 -2.13 9.19
C THR A 108 -6.60 -1.86 10.63
N LEU A 109 -5.51 -2.46 11.09
CA LEU A 109 -4.97 -2.28 12.44
C LEU A 109 -4.26 -0.93 12.56
N LEU A 110 -3.45 -0.59 11.55
CA LEU A 110 -2.62 0.61 11.53
C LEU A 110 -3.42 1.88 11.28
N TRP A 111 -4.54 1.80 10.55
CA TRP A 111 -5.39 2.97 10.30
C TRP A 111 -5.80 3.67 11.59
N LYS A 112 -6.13 2.91 12.65
CA LYS A 112 -6.55 3.46 13.95
C LYS A 112 -5.44 4.22 14.68
N LYS A 113 -4.17 3.99 14.33
CA LYS A 113 -2.99 4.58 14.97
C LYS A 113 -2.66 5.97 14.41
N ILE A 114 -3.06 6.26 13.17
CA ILE A 114 -2.88 7.58 12.56
C ILE A 114 -4.08 8.47 12.94
N LYS A 115 -3.81 9.62 13.56
CA LYS A 115 -4.85 10.58 13.98
C LYS A 115 -5.06 11.72 13.00
N THR A 116 -4.14 11.92 12.07
CA THR A 116 -4.12 13.06 11.16
C THR A 116 -4.55 12.69 9.74
N TRP A 117 -5.50 11.75 9.60
CA TRP A 117 -5.95 11.30 8.28
C TRP A 117 -6.53 12.42 7.43
N ASP A 118 -7.25 13.38 8.01
CA ASP A 118 -7.80 14.52 7.28
C ASP A 118 -6.70 15.29 6.53
N LYS A 119 -5.58 15.56 7.22
CA LYS A 119 -4.40 16.22 6.61
C LYS A 119 -3.70 15.34 5.58
N ILE A 120 -3.57 14.04 5.83
CA ILE A 120 -2.93 13.12 4.88
C ILE A 120 -3.78 12.99 3.61
N CYS A 121 -5.10 12.98 3.74
CA CYS A 121 -6.02 12.93 2.60
C CYS A 121 -5.85 14.13 1.67
N THR A 122 -5.50 15.31 2.18
CA THR A 122 -5.25 16.49 1.34
C THR A 122 -3.93 16.44 0.59
N TYR A 123 -2.97 15.60 1.01
CA TYR A 123 -1.72 15.42 0.25
C TYR A 123 -1.99 14.87 -1.14
N PHE A 124 -2.95 13.94 -1.27
CA PHE A 124 -3.39 13.37 -2.55
C PHE A 124 -4.20 14.33 -3.43
N ASP A 125 -4.36 15.61 -3.03
CA ASP A 125 -4.87 16.65 -3.93
C ASP A 125 -3.74 17.37 -4.69
N THR A 126 -2.48 17.04 -4.39
CA THR A 126 -1.29 17.64 -4.97
C THR A 126 -0.60 16.66 -5.91
N ILE A 127 -0.33 17.06 -7.15
CA ILE A 127 0.54 16.34 -8.07
C ILE A 127 1.90 17.03 -8.06
N LEU A 128 2.97 16.27 -7.77
CA LEU A 128 4.32 16.81 -7.69
C LEU A 128 5.02 16.75 -9.06
N PRO A 129 5.93 17.69 -9.36
CA PRO A 129 6.79 17.61 -10.54
C PRO A 129 7.59 16.30 -10.62
N GLU A 130 8.02 15.76 -9.47
CA GLU A 130 8.75 14.50 -9.39
C GLU A 130 7.92 13.30 -9.85
N GLU A 131 6.61 13.31 -9.65
CA GLU A 131 5.73 12.24 -10.16
C GLU A 131 5.62 12.31 -11.69
N GLN A 132 5.61 13.52 -12.25
CA GLN A 132 5.55 13.75 -13.69
C GLN A 132 6.86 13.40 -14.40
N ALA A 133 8.00 13.45 -13.69
CA ALA A 133 9.31 13.11 -14.22
C ALA A 133 9.41 11.64 -14.70
N PHE A 134 8.48 10.77 -14.29
CA PHE A 134 8.38 9.38 -14.76
C PHE A 134 7.67 9.22 -16.12
N ASN A 135 7.40 10.32 -16.84
CA ASN A 135 6.68 10.32 -18.12
C ASN A 135 5.27 9.68 -18.05
N ILE A 136 4.64 9.73 -16.87
CA ILE A 136 3.28 9.24 -16.66
C ILE A 136 2.30 10.37 -17.01
N ASP A 137 1.25 10.05 -17.77
CA ASP A 137 0.17 11.00 -18.04
C ASP A 137 -0.44 11.52 -16.72
N PRO A 138 -0.53 12.84 -16.50
CA PRO A 138 -1.06 13.41 -15.26
C PRO A 138 -2.45 12.89 -14.86
N ARG A 139 -3.27 12.47 -15.83
CA ARG A 139 -4.59 11.85 -15.57
C ARG A 139 -4.46 10.55 -14.80
N HIS A 140 -3.40 9.76 -15.03
CA HIS A 140 -3.14 8.52 -14.30
C HIS A 140 -2.66 8.78 -12.88
N ILE A 141 -1.86 9.82 -12.66
CA ILE A 141 -1.47 10.27 -11.32
C ILE A 141 -2.72 10.69 -10.53
N HIS A 142 -3.59 11.49 -11.14
CA HIS A 142 -4.86 11.90 -10.52
C HIS A 142 -5.77 10.71 -10.17
N VAL A 143 -5.85 9.70 -11.05
CA VAL A 143 -6.58 8.46 -10.79
C VAL A 143 -5.99 7.70 -9.60
N TRP A 144 -4.66 7.57 -9.54
CA TRP A 144 -3.96 6.91 -8.43
C TRP A 144 -4.22 7.62 -7.10
N HIS A 145 -4.04 8.94 -7.08
CA HIS A 145 -4.28 9.77 -5.91
C HIS A 145 -5.74 9.70 -5.45
N SER A 146 -6.70 9.76 -6.38
CA SER A 146 -8.13 9.63 -6.06
C SER A 146 -8.46 8.27 -5.43
N LEU A 147 -7.83 7.19 -5.94
CA LEU A 147 -7.98 5.85 -5.39
C LEU A 147 -7.42 5.76 -3.96
N LEU A 148 -6.20 6.24 -3.75
CA LEU A 148 -5.56 6.26 -2.43
C LEU A 148 -6.36 7.11 -1.44
N LYS A 149 -6.74 8.33 -1.82
CA LYS A 149 -7.57 9.22 -1.02
C LYS A 149 -8.86 8.54 -0.59
N LYS A 150 -9.56 7.87 -1.50
CA LYS A 150 -10.78 7.11 -1.19
C LYS A 150 -10.51 5.96 -0.22
N TYR A 151 -9.42 5.23 -0.43
CA TYR A 151 -9.05 4.07 0.37
C TYR A 151 -8.70 4.44 1.82
N VAL A 152 -7.94 5.52 2.03
CA VAL A 152 -7.47 5.92 3.37
C VAL A 152 -8.45 6.79 4.15
N LYS A 153 -9.48 7.36 3.50
CA LYS A 153 -10.44 8.28 4.11
C LYS A 153 -11.20 7.69 5.30
N GLN A 154 -11.39 6.37 5.33
CA GLN A 154 -12.03 5.66 6.44
C GLN A 154 -11.25 4.38 6.73
N GLN A 155 -11.48 3.80 7.91
CA GLN A 155 -10.88 2.51 8.23
C GLN A 155 -11.31 1.48 7.18
N PRO A 156 -10.39 0.85 6.42
CA PRO A 156 -10.77 -0.03 5.34
C PRO A 156 -11.41 -1.30 5.89
N GLY A 157 -12.62 -1.63 5.40
CA GLY A 157 -13.26 -2.92 5.60
C GLY A 157 -13.03 -3.89 4.44
N PRO A 158 -13.47 -5.16 4.55
CA PRO A 158 -13.39 -6.13 3.47
C PRO A 158 -13.99 -5.65 2.13
N GLN A 159 -15.06 -4.85 2.18
CA GLN A 159 -15.69 -4.25 1.01
C GLN A 159 -14.77 -3.21 0.35
N ASP A 160 -14.17 -2.32 1.13
CA ASP A 160 -13.26 -1.28 0.63
C ASP A 160 -12.03 -1.89 -0.02
N ILE A 161 -11.45 -2.91 0.63
CA ILE A 161 -10.31 -3.67 0.12
C ILE A 161 -10.68 -4.41 -1.16
N SER A 162 -11.84 -5.06 -1.19
CA SER A 162 -12.32 -5.72 -2.41
C SER A 162 -12.50 -4.73 -3.55
N HIS A 163 -13.01 -3.53 -3.29
CA HIS A 163 -13.15 -2.48 -4.30
C HIS A 163 -11.80 -1.96 -4.78
N PHE A 164 -10.87 -1.73 -3.85
CA PHE A 164 -9.51 -1.30 -4.16
C PHE A 164 -8.81 -2.32 -5.05
N LEU A 165 -8.78 -3.60 -4.65
CA LEU A 165 -8.22 -4.71 -5.42
C LEU A 165 -8.88 -4.89 -6.78
N ALA A 166 -10.21 -4.82 -6.84
CA ALA A 166 -10.95 -4.90 -8.08
C ALA A 166 -10.51 -3.80 -9.05
N TYR A 167 -10.34 -2.57 -8.55
CA TYR A 167 -9.89 -1.44 -9.36
C TYR A 167 -8.50 -1.70 -9.96
N LEU A 168 -7.54 -2.17 -9.15
CA LEU A 168 -6.20 -2.52 -9.63
C LEU A 168 -6.23 -3.62 -10.70
N SER A 169 -7.13 -4.61 -10.54
CA SER A 169 -7.27 -5.71 -11.51
C SER A 169 -7.96 -5.30 -12.82
N ASN A 170 -8.83 -4.28 -12.78
CA ASN A 170 -9.65 -3.86 -13.91
C ASN A 170 -8.98 -2.83 -14.82
N ILE A 171 -7.92 -2.13 -14.38
CA ILE A 171 -7.29 -1.08 -15.20
C ILE A 171 -6.36 -1.65 -16.28
N LYS A 172 -5.92 -2.90 -16.15
CA LYS A 172 -5.21 -3.63 -17.21
C LYS A 172 -6.09 -3.96 -18.44
N LEU A 173 -7.21 -3.27 -18.65
CA LEU A 173 -8.21 -3.56 -19.68
C LEU A 173 -8.54 -2.39 -20.58
N LYS A 174 -7.63 -2.12 -21.52
CA LYS A 174 -8.01 -1.51 -22.80
C LYS A 174 -8.20 -2.62 -23.83
N GLU A 175 -9.38 -3.21 -23.90
CA GLU A 175 -9.77 -4.06 -25.04
C GLU A 175 -10.86 -3.40 -25.89
N LYS A 176 -10.66 -3.38 -27.22
CA LYS A 176 -11.55 -2.79 -28.24
C LYS A 176 -12.87 -3.56 -28.45
N ASN A 177 -13.22 -4.55 -27.61
CA ASN A 177 -14.39 -5.41 -27.84
C ASN A 177 -15.37 -5.36 -26.67
N ILE A 178 -16.53 -4.73 -26.90
CA ILE A 178 -17.61 -4.53 -25.93
C ILE A 178 -18.15 -5.85 -25.37
N ILE A 179 -18.22 -6.93 -26.17
CA ILE A 179 -18.72 -8.24 -25.70
C ILE A 179 -17.72 -8.89 -24.75
N LYS A 180 -16.42 -8.85 -25.07
CA LYS A 180 -15.36 -9.30 -24.16
C LYS A 180 -15.34 -8.47 -22.87
N TYR A 181 -15.54 -7.16 -22.98
CA TYR A 181 -15.65 -6.26 -21.83
C TYR A 181 -16.84 -6.62 -20.93
N VAL A 182 -18.03 -6.84 -21.48
CA VAL A 182 -19.23 -7.23 -20.71
C VAL A 182 -19.05 -8.59 -20.04
N ILE A 183 -18.59 -9.60 -20.76
CA ILE A 183 -18.31 -10.93 -20.19
C ILE A 183 -17.27 -10.81 -19.06
N LYS A 184 -16.23 -10.00 -19.25
CA LYS A 184 -15.19 -9.80 -18.25
C LYS A 184 -15.69 -8.98 -17.04
N LYS A 185 -16.62 -8.04 -17.24
CA LYS A 185 -17.30 -7.30 -16.18
C LYS A 185 -18.24 -8.18 -15.36
N ILE A 186 -18.98 -9.09 -15.99
CA ILE A 186 -19.78 -10.09 -15.29
C ILE A 186 -18.86 -11.03 -14.49
N LYS A 187 -17.77 -11.51 -15.09
CA LYS A 187 -16.74 -12.29 -14.38
C LYS A 187 -16.15 -11.48 -13.22
N SER A 188 -15.86 -10.19 -13.38
CA SER A 188 -15.30 -9.37 -12.31
C SER A 188 -16.30 -9.14 -11.18
N ILE A 189 -17.60 -9.01 -11.45
CA ILE A 189 -18.64 -8.95 -10.40
C ILE A 189 -18.67 -10.26 -9.60
N ILE A 190 -18.64 -11.41 -10.26
CA ILE A 190 -18.65 -12.73 -9.60
C ILE A 190 -17.35 -12.93 -8.82
N ILE A 191 -16.20 -12.62 -9.42
CA ILE A 191 -14.88 -12.68 -8.77
C ILE A 191 -14.83 -11.75 -7.56
N ASN A 192 -15.37 -10.52 -7.67
CA ASN A 192 -15.42 -9.57 -6.56
C ASN A 192 -16.27 -10.10 -5.41
N LYS A 193 -17.42 -10.74 -5.68
CA LYS A 193 -18.21 -11.41 -4.63
C LYS A 193 -17.41 -12.52 -3.96
N ILE A 194 -16.72 -13.36 -4.74
CA ILE A 194 -15.88 -14.45 -4.20
C ILE A 194 -14.74 -13.89 -3.36
N ILE A 195 -14.03 -12.88 -3.85
CA ILE A 195 -12.96 -12.18 -3.14
C ILE A 195 -13.51 -11.59 -1.85
N TYR A 196 -14.62 -10.87 -1.91
CA TYR A 196 -15.28 -10.28 -0.75
C TYR A 196 -15.63 -11.32 0.32
N PHE A 197 -16.27 -12.44 -0.04
CA PHE A 197 -16.62 -13.49 0.91
C PHE A 197 -15.39 -14.13 1.54
N LYS A 198 -14.34 -14.39 0.75
CA LYS A 198 -13.07 -14.92 1.25
C LYS A 198 -12.40 -13.92 2.20
N LEU A 199 -12.26 -12.66 1.80
CA LEU A 199 -11.72 -11.59 2.63
C LEU A 199 -12.48 -11.48 3.94
N SER A 200 -13.81 -11.47 3.90
CA SER A 200 -14.64 -11.33 5.10
C SER A 200 -14.45 -12.47 6.09
N ARG A 201 -14.41 -13.72 5.60
CA ARG A 201 -14.16 -14.91 6.42
C ARG A 201 -12.75 -14.88 7.01
N ASP A 202 -11.75 -14.64 6.17
CA ASP A 202 -10.34 -14.71 6.58
C ASP A 202 -10.00 -13.54 7.52
N PHE A 203 -10.59 -12.35 7.32
CA PHE A 203 -10.45 -11.21 8.24
C PHE A 203 -11.03 -11.51 9.61
N LYS A 204 -12.18 -12.19 9.68
CA LYS A 204 -12.75 -12.61 10.95
C LYS A 204 -11.78 -13.54 11.69
N GLN A 205 -11.24 -14.53 10.99
CA GLN A 205 -10.25 -15.45 11.58
C GLN A 205 -8.99 -14.71 12.08
N LEU A 206 -8.49 -13.72 11.34
CA LEU A 206 -7.34 -12.92 11.75
C LEU A 206 -7.67 -12.01 12.95
N ALA A 207 -8.87 -11.43 12.96
CA ALA A 207 -9.37 -10.60 14.07
C ALA A 207 -9.52 -11.39 15.38
N ASP A 208 -9.77 -12.69 15.30
CA ASP A 208 -9.85 -13.58 16.46
C ASP A 208 -8.45 -14.09 16.90
N ASN A 209 -7.42 -13.97 16.05
CA ASN A 209 -6.05 -14.43 16.34
C ASN A 209 -5.21 -13.35 17.05
N GLN A 210 -5.39 -13.22 18.37
CA GLN A 210 -4.68 -12.23 19.19
C GLN A 210 -3.15 -12.34 19.11
N LYS A 211 -2.61 -13.57 19.09
CA LYS A 211 -1.16 -13.81 19.00
C LYS A 211 -0.58 -13.27 17.70
N LEU A 212 -1.26 -13.48 16.58
CA LEU A 212 -0.85 -12.94 15.28
C LEU A 212 -0.90 -11.42 15.27
N GLN A 213 -1.99 -10.82 15.79
CA GLN A 213 -2.10 -9.36 15.90
C GLN A 213 -0.99 -8.76 16.76
N GLN A 214 -0.64 -9.38 17.89
CA GLN A 214 0.47 -8.95 18.72
C GLN A 214 1.81 -8.99 17.97
N LYS A 215 2.08 -10.05 17.19
CA LYS A 215 3.30 -10.13 16.37
C LYS A 215 3.35 -9.08 15.27
N ILE A 216 2.20 -8.80 14.62
CA ILE A 216 2.09 -7.73 13.62
C ILE A 216 2.37 -6.38 14.30
N MET A 217 1.71 -6.09 15.42
CA MET A 217 1.91 -4.82 16.11
C MET A 217 3.33 -4.69 16.66
N HIS A 218 3.94 -5.78 17.13
CA HIS A 218 5.34 -5.77 17.56
C HIS A 218 6.29 -5.29 16.45
N PHE A 219 6.09 -5.72 15.21
CA PHE A 219 6.89 -5.22 14.08
C PHE A 219 6.73 -3.70 13.93
N TYR A 220 5.49 -3.22 13.83
CA TYR A 220 5.22 -1.82 13.56
C TYR A 220 5.54 -0.89 14.73
N ASP A 221 5.39 -1.33 15.97
CA ASP A 221 5.73 -0.56 17.17
C ASP A 221 7.26 -0.50 17.39
N ASN A 222 8.02 -1.43 16.81
CA ASN A 222 9.49 -1.42 16.85
C ASN A 222 10.13 -0.94 15.56
N ILE A 223 9.35 -0.62 14.52
CA ILE A 223 9.88 -0.21 13.21
C ILE A 223 10.93 0.89 13.40
N ALA A 224 10.61 1.96 14.12
CA ALA A 224 11.52 3.09 14.35
C ALA A 224 12.72 2.79 15.27
N LYS A 225 12.75 1.65 15.98
CA LYS A 225 13.91 1.25 16.79
C LYS A 225 14.95 0.48 15.99
N GLU A 226 14.56 -0.06 14.84
CA GLU A 226 15.44 -0.78 13.92
C GLU A 226 16.26 0.16 13.00
N PHE A 227 16.03 1.47 13.11
CA PHE A 227 16.73 2.57 12.43
C PHE A 227 17.31 3.52 13.47
#